data_AF-A0A7R9GZU0-F1
#
_entry.id   AF-A0A7R9GZU0-F1
#
_cell.length_a   1.000
_cell.length_b   1.000
_cell.length_c   1.000
_cell.angle_alpha   90.00
_cell.angle_beta   90.00
_cell.angle_gamma   90.00
#
_symmetry.space_group_name_H-M   'P 1'
#
loop_
_entity.id
_entity.type
_entity.pdbx_description
1 polymer ?
#
loop_
_entity_poly.entity_id
_entity_poly.type
_entity_poly.pdbx_seq_one_letter_code
_entity_poly.pdbx_strand_id
1 'polypeptide(L)'
;MASVISEPPVEFKVIHVPSLEEVATVLNKGLPSNFAEVSVEVVACPDLTKQPFTLACKGLGGKPRIVEIGGVPYLVPLVQRNRLYDIKDVGHLVGVEPAFIIGAGAGPWPYAGVNCEVTLP
;
A
#
# COMPACT_ATOMS: atom_id res chain seq x y z
N MET A 1 0.68 -28.81 3.05
CA MET A 1 0.92 -27.80 2.01
C MET A 1 0.44 -26.45 2.53
N ALA A 2 1.17 -25.38 2.27
CA ALA A 2 0.70 -24.04 2.62
C ALA A 2 -0.44 -23.65 1.68
N SER A 3 -1.56 -23.14 2.23
CA SER A 3 -2.75 -22.76 1.47
C SER A 3 -2.99 -21.26 1.58
N VAL A 4 -3.38 -20.64 0.48
CA VAL A 4 -3.81 -19.23 0.43
C VAL A 4 -5.20 -19.10 1.04
N ILE A 5 -5.44 -18.02 1.78
CA ILE A 5 -6.75 -17.67 2.31
C ILE A 5 -7.58 -17.04 1.19
N SER A 6 -8.67 -17.69 0.79
CA SER A 6 -9.49 -17.28 -0.37
C SER A 6 -10.59 -16.25 -0.06
N GLU A 7 -11.04 -16.18 1.19
CA GLU A 7 -12.14 -15.28 1.61
C GLU A 7 -11.89 -14.77 3.04
N PRO A 8 -10.91 -13.87 3.25
CA PRO A 8 -10.71 -13.27 4.56
C PRO A 8 -11.90 -12.37 4.92
N PRO A 9 -12.24 -12.23 6.22
CA PRO A 9 -13.20 -11.22 6.64
C PRO A 9 -12.67 -9.82 6.27
N VAL A 10 -13.54 -8.97 5.73
CA VAL A 10 -13.21 -7.60 5.30
C VAL A 10 -14.05 -6.61 6.09
N GLU A 11 -13.42 -5.59 6.63
CA GLU A 11 -14.07 -4.46 7.28
C GLU A 11 -13.74 -3.17 6.52
N PHE A 12 -14.75 -2.32 6.30
CA PHE A 12 -14.58 -1.02 5.65
C PHE A 12 -14.71 0.11 6.66
N LYS A 13 -13.74 1.03 6.64
CA LYS A 13 -13.75 2.24 7.45
C LYS A 13 -13.64 3.47 6.55
N VAL A 14 -14.58 4.40 6.73
CA VAL A 14 -14.51 5.71 6.07
C VAL A 14 -13.49 6.57 6.80
N ILE A 15 -12.57 7.17 6.03
CA ILE A 15 -11.59 8.13 6.53
C ILE A 15 -11.98 9.54 6.09
N HIS A 16 -11.51 10.53 6.85
CA HIS A 16 -11.62 11.92 6.42
C HIS A 16 -10.77 12.14 5.16
N VAL A 17 -11.34 12.79 4.14
CA VAL A 17 -10.68 13.11 2.88
C VAL A 17 -10.65 14.63 2.72
N PRO A 18 -9.62 15.32 3.26
CA PRO A 18 -9.44 16.75 3.04
C PRO A 18 -9.11 17.05 1.58
N SER A 19 -9.20 18.31 1.17
CA SER A 19 -8.77 18.71 -0.17
C SER A 19 -7.24 18.58 -0.31
N LEU A 20 -6.74 18.42 -1.54
CA LEU A 20 -5.29 18.33 -1.77
C LEU A 20 -4.57 19.61 -1.34
N GLU A 21 -5.23 20.76 -1.49
CA GLU A 21 -4.71 22.07 -1.08
C GLU A 21 -4.61 22.19 0.44
N GLU A 22 -5.58 21.64 1.18
CA GLU A 22 -5.51 21.57 2.64
C GLU A 22 -4.35 20.68 3.09
N VAL A 23 -4.19 19.50 2.48
CA VAL A 23 -3.07 18.59 2.75
C VAL A 23 -1.74 19.29 2.50
N ALA A 24 -1.57 19.93 1.34
CA ALA A 24 -0.35 20.68 1.02
C ALA A 24 -0.08 21.81 2.02
N THR A 25 -1.11 22.53 2.45
CA THR A 25 -1.01 23.61 3.45
C THR A 25 -0.53 23.08 4.80
N VAL A 26 -1.14 22.00 5.31
CA VAL A 26 -0.79 21.42 6.60
C VAL A 26 0.62 20.83 6.58
N LEU A 27 1.00 20.15 5.49
CA LEU A 27 2.35 19.59 5.34
C LEU A 27 3.43 20.67 5.24
N ASN A 28 3.21 21.74 4.47
CA ASN A 28 4.12 22.89 4.43
C ASN A 28 4.29 23.56 5.79
N LYS A 29 3.25 23.55 6.63
CA LYS A 29 3.32 24.10 7.98
C LYS A 29 4.06 23.18 8.95
N GLY A 30 3.85 21.87 8.87
CA GLY A 30 4.38 20.90 9.84
C GLY A 30 5.82 20.46 9.58
N LEU A 31 6.16 20.17 8.32
CA LEU A 31 7.47 19.61 7.95
C LEU A 31 8.68 20.51 8.26
N PRO A 32 8.62 21.85 8.21
CA PRO A 32 9.77 22.72 8.53
C PRO A 32 10.32 22.56 9.95
N SER A 33 9.57 21.94 10.87
CA SER A 33 10.07 21.57 12.20
C SER A 33 11.09 20.42 12.17
N ASN A 34 11.15 19.67 11.08
CA ASN A 34 12.01 18.48 10.91
C ASN A 34 13.01 18.62 9.75
N PHE A 35 12.78 19.54 8.81
CA PHE A 35 13.58 19.70 7.60
C PHE A 35 13.95 21.18 7.40
N ALA A 36 15.18 21.44 6.94
CA ALA A 36 15.65 22.80 6.70
C ALA A 36 14.95 23.49 5.52
N GLU A 37 14.64 22.73 4.48
CA GLU A 37 13.96 23.20 3.27
C GLU A 37 12.76 22.30 2.98
N VAL A 38 11.60 22.91 2.73
CA VAL A 38 10.34 22.22 2.45
C VAL A 38 9.60 22.97 1.36
N SER A 39 9.11 22.23 0.36
CA SER A 39 8.09 22.69 -0.58
C SER A 39 7.11 21.55 -0.82
N VAL A 40 5.81 21.81 -0.62
CA VAL A 40 4.73 20.87 -0.90
C VAL A 40 3.70 21.56 -1.79
N GLU A 41 3.44 20.99 -2.96
CA GLU A 41 2.57 21.59 -3.97
C GLU A 41 1.60 20.55 -4.54
N VAL A 42 0.40 21.00 -4.92
CA VAL A 42 -0.55 20.18 -5.68
C VAL A 42 -0.22 20.32 -7.16
N VAL A 43 0.23 19.23 -7.78
CA VAL A 43 0.64 19.21 -9.19
C VAL A 43 -0.02 18.06 -9.94
N ALA A 44 0.02 18.11 -11.28
CA ALA A 44 -0.34 16.96 -12.08
C ALA A 44 0.61 15.79 -11.79
N CYS A 45 0.06 14.58 -11.64
CA CYS A 45 0.86 13.38 -11.42
C CYS A 45 1.79 13.14 -12.63
N PRO A 46 3.11 13.05 -12.43
CA PRO A 46 4.04 12.73 -13.52
C PRO A 46 3.78 11.30 -14.02
N ASP A 47 4.25 10.97 -15.23
CA ASP A 47 4.14 9.60 -15.75
C ASP A 47 5.05 8.66 -14.96
N LEU A 48 4.46 7.94 -14.01
CA LEU A 48 5.16 7.02 -13.12
C LEU A 48 5.65 5.74 -13.82
N THR A 49 5.31 5.51 -15.09
CA THR A 49 5.93 4.43 -15.88
C THR A 49 7.38 4.76 -16.28
N LYS A 50 7.80 6.02 -16.11
CA LYS A 50 9.15 6.48 -16.47
C LYS A 50 10.10 6.37 -15.28
N GLN A 51 11.40 6.41 -15.56
CA GLN A 51 12.41 6.57 -14.51
C GLN A 51 12.15 7.86 -13.70
N PRO A 52 12.42 7.87 -12.39
CA PRO A 52 13.05 6.80 -11.61
C PRO A 52 12.07 5.72 -11.09
N PHE A 53 10.77 5.85 -11.34
CA PHE A 53 9.75 5.00 -10.70
C PHE A 53 9.53 3.68 -11.42
N THR A 54 9.38 3.71 -12.75
CA THR A 54 9.17 2.51 -13.59
C THR A 54 7.99 1.63 -13.13
N LEU A 55 6.91 2.25 -12.65
CA LEU A 55 5.70 1.56 -12.18
C LEU A 55 4.91 0.94 -13.34
N ALA A 56 4.06 -0.04 -13.00
CA ALA A 56 3.17 -0.67 -13.98
C ALA A 56 2.04 0.28 -14.46
N CYS A 57 1.78 1.38 -13.73
CA CYS A 57 0.74 2.36 -14.03
C CYS A 57 1.29 3.79 -14.11
N LYS A 58 0.64 4.64 -14.91
CA LYS A 58 1.07 6.04 -15.14
C LYS A 58 0.90 6.95 -13.94
N GLY A 59 0.07 6.61 -12.96
CA GLY A 59 -0.21 7.48 -11.82
C GLY A 59 -0.95 6.75 -10.70
N LEU A 60 -1.15 7.45 -9.58
CA LEU A 60 -1.75 6.92 -8.35
C LEU A 60 -3.19 7.41 -8.10
N GLY A 61 -3.78 8.11 -9.07
CA GLY A 61 -5.14 8.63 -8.96
C GLY A 61 -6.23 7.55 -9.13
N GLY A 62 -7.50 7.97 -9.14
CA GLY A 62 -8.65 7.08 -9.33
C GLY A 62 -9.45 6.89 -8.04
N LYS A 63 -9.54 5.65 -7.55
CA LYS A 63 -10.28 5.29 -6.31
C LYS A 63 -9.30 4.84 -5.23
N PRO A 64 -8.50 5.75 -4.63
CA PRO A 64 -7.47 5.38 -3.66
C PRO A 64 -8.10 4.73 -2.43
N ARG A 65 -7.47 3.66 -1.95
CA ARG A 65 -7.84 2.95 -0.71
C ARG A 65 -6.57 2.54 0.03
N ILE A 66 -6.62 2.58 1.36
CA ILE A 66 -5.62 1.93 2.21
C ILE A 66 -6.16 0.54 2.54
N VAL A 67 -5.31 -0.47 2.37
CA VAL A 67 -5.65 -1.86 2.70
C VAL A 67 -4.60 -2.36 3.68
N GLU A 68 -5.06 -2.87 4.83
CA GLU A 68 -4.23 -3.56 5.82
C GLU A 68 -4.63 -5.02 5.82
N ILE A 69 -3.67 -5.92 5.63
CA ILE A 69 -3.90 -7.36 5.52
C ILE A 69 -3.06 -8.07 6.58
N GLY A 70 -3.74 -8.74 7.52
CA GLY A 70 -3.08 -9.43 8.62
C GLY A 70 -2.43 -8.47 9.62
N GLY A 71 -1.13 -8.65 9.89
CA GLY A 71 -0.38 -7.79 10.80
C GLY A 71 0.77 -8.50 11.52
N VAL A 72 1.56 -7.71 12.25
CA VAL A 72 2.69 -8.18 13.07
C VAL A 72 2.34 -9.33 14.03
N PRO A 73 1.12 -9.41 14.62
CA PRO A 73 0.74 -10.56 15.47
C PRO A 73 0.74 -11.93 14.76
N TYR A 74 0.75 -11.97 13.42
CA TYR A 74 0.93 -13.22 12.67
C TYR A 74 2.39 -13.61 12.49
N LEU A 75 3.32 -12.71 12.78
CA LEU A 75 4.76 -12.94 12.69
C LEU A 75 5.37 -13.25 14.07
N VAL A 76 4.94 -12.55 15.11
CA VAL A 76 5.54 -12.62 16.47
C VAL A 76 4.49 -12.91 17.55
N PRO A 77 4.87 -13.58 18.66
CA PRO A 77 6.20 -14.13 18.97
C PRO A 77 6.54 -15.40 18.20
N LEU A 78 5.52 -16.11 17.68
CA LEU A 78 5.69 -17.29 16.84
C LEU A 78 4.92 -17.10 15.53
N VAL A 79 5.60 -17.34 14.42
CA VAL A 79 5.06 -17.11 13.08
C VAL A 79 3.94 -18.09 12.73
N GLN A 80 2.81 -17.55 12.26
CA GLN A 80 1.68 -18.29 11.72
C GLN A 80 1.84 -18.46 10.20
N ARG A 81 2.60 -19.49 9.80
CA ARG A 81 2.97 -19.72 8.38
C ARG A 81 1.80 -20.01 7.43
N ASN A 82 0.61 -20.27 7.95
CA ASN A 82 -0.62 -20.48 7.18
C ASN A 82 -1.38 -19.16 6.87
N ARG A 83 -0.86 -18.01 7.31
CA ARG A 83 -1.42 -16.69 6.99
C ARG A 83 -0.84 -16.20 5.65
N LEU A 84 -1.36 -16.76 4.56
CA LEU A 84 -0.94 -16.43 3.20
C LEU A 84 -2.11 -15.79 2.44
N TYR A 85 -1.80 -14.72 1.72
CA TYR A 85 -2.76 -13.91 0.98
C TYR A 85 -2.28 -13.77 -0.47
N ASP A 86 -3.20 -13.82 -1.42
CA ASP A 86 -2.92 -13.51 -2.81
C ASP A 86 -3.34 -12.07 -3.10
N ILE A 87 -2.36 -11.25 -3.48
CA ILE A 87 -2.56 -9.82 -3.72
C ILE A 87 -3.51 -9.56 -4.89
N LYS A 88 -3.63 -10.50 -5.83
CA LYS A 88 -4.55 -10.37 -6.97
C LYS A 88 -6.02 -10.29 -6.53
N ASP A 89 -6.37 -10.92 -5.40
CA ASP A 89 -7.74 -11.00 -4.91
C ASP A 89 -8.13 -9.71 -4.15
N VAL A 90 -7.15 -8.89 -3.77
CA VAL A 90 -7.37 -7.66 -2.98
C VAL A 90 -8.26 -6.67 -3.72
N GLY A 91 -8.02 -6.45 -5.02
CA GLY A 91 -8.83 -5.53 -5.83
C GLY A 91 -10.32 -5.89 -5.80
N HIS A 92 -10.61 -7.18 -5.92
CA HIS A 92 -11.97 -7.72 -5.81
C HIS A 92 -12.56 -7.48 -4.43
N LEU A 93 -11.82 -7.86 -3.38
CA LEU A 93 -12.24 -7.73 -1.99
C LEU A 93 -12.57 -6.28 -1.59
N VAL A 94 -11.89 -5.29 -2.18
CA VAL A 94 -12.12 -3.86 -1.87
C VAL A 94 -12.94 -3.12 -2.92
N GLY A 95 -13.46 -3.80 -3.95
CA GLY A 95 -14.27 -3.20 -5.00
C GLY A 95 -13.51 -2.15 -5.83
N VAL A 96 -12.24 -2.45 -6.17
CA VAL A 96 -11.39 -1.66 -7.07
C VAL A 96 -10.81 -2.61 -8.11
N GLU A 97 -11.43 -2.67 -9.29
CA GLU A 97 -10.99 -3.53 -10.39
C GLU A 97 -10.94 -2.75 -11.72
N PRO A 98 -9.82 -2.81 -12.48
CA PRO A 98 -8.51 -3.33 -12.05
C PRO A 98 -7.90 -2.49 -10.93
N ALA A 99 -7.12 -3.12 -10.04
CA ALA A 99 -6.36 -2.44 -8.99
C ALA A 99 -4.87 -2.32 -9.36
N PHE A 100 -4.30 -1.15 -9.11
CA PHE A 100 -2.86 -0.96 -9.01
C PHE A 100 -2.51 -0.88 -7.52
N ILE A 101 -1.66 -1.81 -7.04
CA ILE A 101 -1.40 -2.00 -5.62
C ILE A 101 0.08 -1.73 -5.36
N ILE A 102 0.35 -0.75 -4.52
CA ILE A 102 1.69 -0.38 -4.07
C ILE A 102 1.80 -0.54 -2.55
N GLY A 103 2.99 -0.81 -2.03
CA GLY A 103 3.21 -0.90 -0.59
C GLY A 103 4.31 -1.86 -0.18
N ALA A 104 4.23 -2.31 1.07
CA ALA A 104 5.23 -3.17 1.68
C ALA A 104 4.57 -4.29 2.50
N GLY A 105 5.30 -5.38 2.71
CA GLY A 105 4.88 -6.45 3.58
C GLY A 105 5.90 -7.57 3.68
N ALA A 106 5.55 -8.64 4.39
CA ALA A 106 6.34 -9.87 4.41
C ALA A 106 6.12 -10.65 3.10
N GLY A 107 7.22 -11.06 2.46
CA GLY A 107 7.21 -11.78 1.21
C GLY A 107 6.74 -13.23 1.35
N PRO A 108 6.32 -13.85 0.24
CA PRO A 108 5.72 -15.17 0.25
C PRO A 108 6.77 -16.26 0.44
N TRP A 109 7.09 -16.59 1.69
CA TRP A 109 8.08 -17.61 2.08
C TRP A 109 7.94 -18.96 1.34
N PRO A 110 6.74 -19.48 0.97
CA PRO A 110 6.66 -20.75 0.26
C PRO A 110 7.24 -20.69 -1.15
N TYR A 111 7.23 -19.52 -1.78
CA TYR A 111 7.75 -19.30 -3.13
C TYR A 111 9.21 -18.84 -3.11
N ALA A 112 9.57 -17.98 -2.15
CA ALA A 112 10.95 -17.51 -1.98
C ALA A 112 11.87 -18.58 -1.36
N GLY A 113 11.32 -19.56 -0.63
CA GLY A 113 12.09 -20.57 0.12
C GLY A 113 12.76 -20.04 1.40
N VAL A 114 12.70 -18.73 1.63
CA VAL A 114 13.24 -18.02 2.78
C VAL A 114 12.29 -16.89 3.19
N ASN A 115 12.49 -16.33 4.38
CA ASN A 115 11.83 -15.07 4.74
C ASN A 115 12.42 -13.94 3.90
N CYS A 116 11.56 -13.06 3.39
CA CYS A 116 11.97 -11.87 2.67
C CYS A 116 10.96 -10.74 2.91
N GLU A 117 11.37 -9.52 2.60
CA GLU A 117 10.46 -8.38 2.48
C GLU A 117 9.93 -8.33 1.04
N VAL A 118 8.68 -7.88 0.87
CA VAL A 118 8.10 -7.58 -0.44
C VAL A 118 7.81 -6.09 -0.54
N THR A 119 8.22 -5.52 -1.66
CA THR A 119 7.79 -4.19 -2.13
C THR A 119 6.83 -4.41 -3.29
N LEU A 120 5.59 -3.97 -3.15
CA LEU A 120 4.62 -3.95 -4.24
C LEU A 120 4.85 -2.65 -5.03
N PRO A 121 5.27 -2.72 -6.31
CA PRO A 121 5.67 -1.56 -7.10
C PRO A 121 4.47 -0.79 -7.63
#